data_AF-A0A7X8ZIL4-F1
#
_entry.id   AF-A0A7X8ZIL4-F1
#
_cell.length_a   1.000
_cell.length_b   1.000
_cell.length_c   1.000
_cell.angle_alpha   90.00
_cell.angle_beta   90.00
_cell.angle_gamma   90.00
#
_symmetry.space_group_name_H-M   'P 1'
#
loop_
_entity.id
_entity.type
_entity.pdbx_description
1 polymer ?
#
loop_
_entity_poly.entity_id
_entity_poly.type
_entity_poly.pdbx_seq_one_letter_code
_entity_poly.pdbx_strand_id
1 'polypeptide(L)'
;GGHSHDKAVPPELWDEHPEYFALRAGQRAKPHPQCPQHCLSNPEVQKLIYAELLQHIDGGFDMVQLNQSDGYSPCECEQCQNLYDIRPAVPPSERDQYRQDPCWGEKLWIMHRQMALQFQKDRPGKKLCIMAYGPTRQPPRTFQDFPENTVIDLAPFNPEVAEKWRPYQVPGGFTVYLYNWGWYKPEGFLPKQNWEFCVEQVKAFYANNIKGIYRCGFGELFGLEGPTYYIWCKLLDNPELDINVLLQKYCRQAFGAAAEEMEKFYRLLNERQKLQVSTVEIDWNDPALLSGAPQRDPNNIRTIMLRFPNAVVAELGEILQAAEQKSTALNELQRLLRLEFDYLNLTMSAVNQLALMRQSRTAEDSAKLLDMLIRREDFLQAIPRAKSGFAYWDGKDNGLPLFGYSTAEVLKAGGRLSGPLYAPFNWDVKWIKQHDIQLCGRSVVTNSGQMQYLLPAYYYIDAPAEVYGRRAVRFSCAWDNDTLRIVLLRENSAEEDCSSHNLYVYLGPNQKDTLFLPGRFKNGGMPKYVLEKTNVENQGLGDLYKLTGPSVGKVTVPAPGVELQPGEISALIEIPLEIFPAKPQVGEQWRFNFFYRSDAYRAIWERNYDHVNHYRNFKDCFGTLQFQ
;
A
#
# COMPACT_ATOMS: atom_id res chain seq x y z
N GLY A 1 -4.31 15.82 18.26
CA GLY A 1 -4.67 14.78 17.27
C GLY A 1 -6.15 14.52 17.38
N GLY A 2 -6.81 14.18 16.28
CA GLY A 2 -8.27 14.22 16.10
C GLY A 2 -9.13 13.22 16.87
N HIS A 3 -8.65 12.59 17.95
CA HIS A 3 -9.39 11.61 18.74
C HIS A 3 -9.22 11.96 20.22
N SER A 4 -10.31 12.29 20.92
CA SER A 4 -10.25 12.74 22.32
C SER A 4 -10.74 11.68 23.30
N HIS A 5 -11.55 10.72 22.85
CA HIS A 5 -12.08 9.68 23.74
C HIS A 5 -10.99 8.74 24.28
N ASP A 6 -9.96 8.42 23.49
CA ASP A 6 -8.83 7.58 23.91
C ASP A 6 -7.91 8.29 24.91
N LYS A 7 -7.90 9.64 24.92
CA LYS A 7 -7.21 10.43 25.94
C LYS A 7 -8.01 10.52 27.23
N ALA A 8 -9.32 10.73 27.11
CA ALA A 8 -10.24 10.78 28.23
C ALA A 8 -10.36 9.43 28.97
N VAL A 9 -10.34 8.33 28.22
CA VAL A 9 -10.49 6.97 28.74
C VAL A 9 -9.37 6.09 28.16
N PRO A 10 -8.14 6.22 28.68
CA PRO A 10 -6.98 5.54 28.14
C PRO A 10 -6.96 4.06 28.56
N PRO A 11 -6.27 3.17 27.81
CA PRO A 11 -6.35 1.71 28.01
C PRO A 11 -5.92 1.24 29.40
N GLU A 12 -5.13 2.03 30.13
CA GLU A 12 -4.68 1.77 31.50
C GLU A 12 -5.85 1.68 32.49
N LEU A 13 -6.96 2.36 32.23
CA LEU A 13 -8.15 2.28 33.10
C LEU A 13 -8.85 0.91 33.04
N TRP A 14 -8.50 0.03 32.10
CA TRP A 14 -9.20 -1.26 31.95
C TRP A 14 -9.02 -2.19 33.15
N ASP A 15 -7.86 -2.15 33.82
CA ASP A 15 -7.58 -3.04 34.96
C ASP A 15 -8.52 -2.75 36.15
N GLU A 16 -8.95 -1.49 36.32
CA GLU A 16 -9.86 -1.05 37.40
C GLU A 16 -11.32 -0.89 36.93
N HIS A 17 -11.52 -0.46 35.68
CA HIS A 17 -12.81 -0.09 35.10
C HIS A 17 -13.04 -0.75 33.73
N PRO A 18 -13.11 -2.10 33.65
CA PRO A 18 -13.36 -2.79 32.39
C PRO A 18 -14.70 -2.38 31.76
N GLU A 19 -15.69 -1.96 32.56
CA GLU A 19 -17.00 -1.47 32.11
C GLU A 19 -16.96 -0.18 31.26
N TYR A 20 -15.85 0.55 31.28
CA TYR A 20 -15.65 1.73 30.42
C TYR A 20 -15.38 1.36 28.96
N PHE A 21 -14.91 0.13 28.71
CA PHE A 21 -14.48 -0.33 27.39
C PHE A 21 -15.56 -1.13 26.69
N ALA A 22 -15.54 -1.16 25.35
CA ALA A 22 -16.57 -1.81 24.55
C ALA A 22 -16.70 -3.32 24.83
N LEU A 23 -17.93 -3.80 25.01
CA LEU A 23 -18.27 -5.22 25.00
C LEU A 23 -18.20 -5.75 23.57
N ARG A 24 -17.53 -6.88 23.36
CA ARG A 24 -17.42 -7.58 22.07
C ARG A 24 -17.52 -9.08 22.26
N ALA A 25 -18.35 -9.75 21.47
CA ALA A 25 -18.60 -11.17 21.56
C ALA A 25 -18.85 -11.64 23.01
N GLY A 26 -19.59 -10.83 23.78
CA GLY A 26 -19.90 -11.10 25.20
C GLY A 26 -18.78 -10.83 26.20
N GLN A 27 -17.63 -10.28 25.80
CA GLN A 27 -16.49 -10.02 26.69
C GLN A 27 -15.96 -8.60 26.58
N ARG A 28 -15.42 -8.05 27.68
CA ARG A 28 -14.68 -6.78 27.70
C ARG A 28 -13.19 -7.07 27.80
N ALA A 29 -12.60 -7.50 26.69
CA ALA A 29 -11.17 -7.78 26.62
C ALA A 29 -10.33 -6.50 26.81
N LYS A 30 -9.06 -6.67 27.19
CA LYS A 30 -8.11 -5.57 27.32
C LYS A 30 -8.05 -4.78 26.00
N PRO A 31 -8.23 -3.45 26.03
CA PRO A 31 -8.36 -2.65 24.82
C PRO A 31 -7.04 -2.55 24.05
N HIS A 32 -7.14 -2.18 22.77
CA HIS A 32 -5.98 -1.87 21.95
C HIS A 32 -5.22 -0.66 22.55
N PRO A 33 -3.88 -0.72 22.68
CA PRO A 33 -3.14 0.31 23.39
C PRO A 33 -3.18 1.69 22.71
N GLN A 34 -3.32 1.74 21.38
CA GLN A 34 -3.40 3.02 20.66
C GLN A 34 -4.81 3.42 20.23
N CYS A 35 -5.76 2.48 20.21
CA CYS A 35 -7.10 2.70 19.64
C CYS A 35 -8.19 2.06 20.51
N PRO A 36 -8.25 2.38 21.82
CA PRO A 36 -9.24 1.80 22.72
C PRO A 36 -10.65 2.17 22.27
N GLN A 37 -11.60 1.25 22.45
CA GLN A 37 -13.00 1.44 22.07
C GLN A 37 -13.86 1.39 23.32
N HIS A 38 -14.86 2.27 23.43
CA HIS A 38 -15.52 2.57 24.70
C HIS A 38 -17.01 2.22 24.73
N CYS A 39 -17.54 2.02 25.93
CA CYS A 39 -18.95 1.83 26.19
C CYS A 39 -19.65 3.19 26.38
N LEU A 40 -20.06 3.84 25.29
CA LEU A 40 -20.63 5.20 25.32
C LEU A 40 -22.00 5.32 26.03
N SER A 41 -22.66 4.21 26.35
CA SER A 41 -23.85 4.21 27.23
C SER A 41 -23.52 4.32 28.72
N ASN A 42 -22.24 4.15 29.10
CA ASN A 42 -21.80 4.33 30.48
C ASN A 42 -21.69 5.84 30.78
N PRO A 43 -22.44 6.37 31.76
CA PRO A 43 -22.43 7.80 32.07
C PRO A 43 -21.06 8.30 32.57
N GLU A 44 -20.26 7.46 33.24
CA GLU A 44 -18.92 7.85 33.70
C GLU A 44 -17.96 8.03 32.51
N VAL A 45 -18.08 7.21 31.46
CA VAL A 45 -17.31 7.39 30.22
C VAL A 45 -17.63 8.74 29.58
N GLN A 46 -18.91 9.12 29.47
CA GLN A 46 -19.29 10.42 28.92
C GLN A 46 -18.79 11.58 29.80
N LYS A 47 -18.82 11.44 31.13
CA LYS A 47 -18.26 12.43 32.06
C LYS A 47 -16.77 12.61 31.88
N LEU A 48 -16.00 11.52 31.74
CA LEU A 48 -14.56 11.58 31.50
C LEU A 48 -14.24 12.27 30.16
N ILE A 49 -14.99 11.95 29.11
CA ILE A 49 -14.87 12.61 27.81
C ILE A 49 -15.12 14.12 27.95
N TYR A 50 -16.17 14.51 28.66
CA TYR A 50 -16.48 15.92 28.88
C TYR A 50 -15.44 16.63 29.75
N ALA A 51 -14.94 15.96 30.80
CA ALA A 51 -13.89 16.50 31.66
C ALA A 51 -12.59 16.76 30.89
N GLU A 52 -12.21 15.88 29.96
CA GLU A 52 -11.07 16.10 29.07
C GLU A 52 -11.25 17.38 28.23
N LEU A 53 -12.45 17.63 27.68
CA LEU A 53 -12.72 18.89 26.96
C LEU A 53 -12.49 20.13 27.84
N LEU A 54 -12.97 20.07 29.08
CA LEU A 54 -12.80 21.16 30.04
C LEU A 54 -11.34 21.36 30.42
N GLN A 55 -10.60 20.27 30.64
CA GLN A 55 -9.17 20.32 30.94
C GLN A 55 -8.39 21.06 29.85
N HIS A 56 -8.61 20.73 28.57
CA HIS A 56 -7.91 21.39 27.48
C HIS A 56 -8.32 22.85 27.35
N ILE A 57 -9.62 23.15 27.36
CA ILE A 57 -10.06 24.54 27.15
C ILE A 57 -9.61 25.47 28.29
N ASP A 58 -9.58 24.96 29.53
CA ASP A 58 -9.09 25.68 30.71
C ASP A 58 -7.55 25.81 30.71
N GLY A 59 -6.87 24.96 29.93
CA GLY A 59 -5.45 25.11 29.58
C GLY A 59 -5.16 26.31 28.66
N GLY A 60 -6.18 27.03 28.18
CA GLY A 60 -6.04 28.29 27.46
C GLY A 60 -6.30 28.21 25.95
N PHE A 61 -6.73 27.06 25.42
CA PHE A 61 -7.11 26.96 24.01
C PHE A 61 -8.41 27.72 23.71
N ASP A 62 -8.59 28.15 22.46
CA ASP A 62 -9.84 28.79 21.99
C ASP A 62 -10.83 27.81 21.37
N MET A 63 -10.33 26.64 20.99
CA MET A 63 -11.10 25.56 20.40
C MET A 63 -10.51 24.21 20.83
N VAL A 64 -11.37 23.28 21.22
CA VAL A 64 -10.99 21.90 21.58
C VAL A 64 -11.74 20.90 20.71
N GLN A 65 -11.17 19.70 20.53
CA GLN A 65 -11.76 18.65 19.69
C GLN A 65 -12.55 17.64 20.52
N LEU A 66 -13.73 17.23 20.02
CA LEU A 66 -14.56 16.17 20.58
C LEU A 66 -14.80 15.08 19.55
N ASN A 67 -14.08 13.96 19.67
CA ASN A 67 -14.06 12.92 18.66
C ASN A 67 -13.89 11.51 19.25
N GLN A 68 -14.64 10.58 18.67
CA GLN A 68 -14.49 9.15 18.91
C GLN A 68 -13.07 8.66 18.62
N SER A 69 -12.67 7.57 19.29
CA SER A 69 -11.41 6.88 19.03
C SER A 69 -11.25 6.48 17.56
N ASP A 70 -10.00 6.48 17.09
CA ASP A 70 -9.69 6.04 15.74
C ASP A 70 -10.07 4.56 15.54
N GLY A 71 -10.40 4.20 14.29
CA GLY A 71 -10.91 2.87 13.95
C GLY A 71 -12.19 2.51 14.70
N TYR A 72 -13.08 3.50 14.92
CA TYR A 72 -14.29 3.35 15.73
C TYR A 72 -14.99 2.03 15.49
N SER A 73 -15.26 1.32 16.57
CA SER A 73 -16.06 0.12 16.51
C SER A 73 -16.98 0.01 17.73
N PRO A 74 -18.30 -0.13 17.51
CA PRO A 74 -19.31 0.04 18.54
C PRO A 74 -19.26 -1.05 19.61
N CYS A 75 -19.72 -0.69 20.80
CA CYS A 75 -19.98 -1.62 21.90
C CYS A 75 -21.24 -2.46 21.62
N GLU A 76 -21.18 -3.75 21.91
CA GLU A 76 -22.27 -4.71 21.69
C GLU A 76 -23.22 -4.84 22.89
N CYS A 77 -23.06 -4.04 23.96
CA CYS A 77 -23.96 -4.12 25.11
C CYS A 77 -25.37 -3.60 24.78
N GLU A 78 -26.38 -4.14 25.45
CA GLU A 78 -27.79 -3.77 25.24
C GLU A 78 -28.05 -2.27 25.43
N GLN A 79 -27.38 -1.65 26.40
CA GLN A 79 -27.52 -0.20 26.65
C GLN A 79 -26.98 0.65 25.50
N CYS A 80 -25.85 0.26 24.88
CA CYS A 80 -25.35 0.93 23.68
C CYS A 80 -26.24 0.67 22.47
N GLN A 81 -26.78 -0.54 22.34
CA GLN A 81 -27.71 -0.88 21.27
C GLN A 81 -28.98 -0.01 21.32
N ASN A 82 -29.46 0.33 22.51
CA ASN A 82 -30.67 1.14 22.74
C ASN A 82 -30.41 2.63 23.01
N LEU A 83 -29.15 3.10 22.94
CA LEU A 83 -28.79 4.46 23.33
C LEU A 83 -29.56 5.50 22.47
N TYR A 84 -30.17 6.48 23.15
CA TYR A 84 -31.03 7.52 22.56
C TYR A 84 -32.24 7.00 21.76
N ASP A 85 -32.78 5.84 22.14
CA ASP A 85 -33.91 5.19 21.47
C ASP A 85 -33.68 4.90 19.98
N ILE A 86 -32.40 4.81 19.59
CA ILE A 86 -31.95 4.47 18.25
C ILE A 86 -31.35 3.07 18.29
N ARG A 87 -31.86 2.17 17.45
CA ARG A 87 -31.38 0.77 17.38
C ARG A 87 -30.63 0.49 16.08
N PRO A 88 -29.58 -0.37 16.11
CA PRO A 88 -29.03 -0.92 14.88
C PRO A 88 -30.07 -1.80 14.18
N ALA A 89 -30.06 -1.80 12.85
CA ALA A 89 -30.95 -2.60 12.02
C ALA A 89 -30.51 -4.08 11.98
N VAL A 90 -29.22 -4.35 12.18
CA VAL A 90 -28.64 -5.69 12.22
C VAL A 90 -28.15 -6.04 13.63
N PRO A 91 -28.15 -7.32 14.03
CA PRO A 91 -27.65 -7.75 15.33
C PRO A 91 -26.10 -7.83 15.38
N PRO A 92 -25.49 -7.82 16.58
CA PRO A 92 -24.03 -7.96 16.74
C PRO A 92 -23.42 -9.20 16.05
N SER A 93 -24.20 -10.28 15.88
CA SER A 93 -23.77 -11.50 15.19
C SER A 93 -23.37 -11.27 13.73
N GLU A 94 -23.85 -10.19 13.10
CA GLU A 94 -23.51 -9.80 11.72
C GLU A 94 -22.25 -8.94 11.60
N ARG A 95 -21.44 -8.86 12.67
CA ARG A 95 -20.08 -8.30 12.74
C ARG A 95 -19.86 -7.02 11.91
N ASP A 96 -19.39 -7.14 10.67
CA ASP A 96 -19.02 -5.99 9.84
C ASP A 96 -20.22 -5.12 9.48
N GLN A 97 -21.38 -5.73 9.19
CA GLN A 97 -22.61 -4.97 8.94
C GLN A 97 -23.05 -4.23 10.20
N TYR A 98 -22.96 -4.88 11.36
CA TYR A 98 -23.25 -4.24 12.65
C TYR A 98 -22.35 -3.05 12.92
N ARG A 99 -21.04 -3.17 12.66
CA ARG A 99 -20.08 -2.08 12.87
C ARG A 99 -20.31 -0.89 11.95
N GLN A 100 -20.81 -1.13 10.74
CA GLN A 100 -21.06 -0.11 9.71
C GLN A 100 -22.47 0.47 9.76
N ASP A 101 -23.34 0.00 10.68
CA ASP A 101 -24.71 0.48 10.78
C ASP A 101 -24.75 2.02 11.03
N PRO A 102 -25.51 2.79 10.22
CA PRO A 102 -25.53 4.24 10.31
C PRO A 102 -26.08 4.77 11.65
N CYS A 103 -26.74 3.93 12.46
CA CYS A 103 -27.22 4.30 13.78
C CYS A 103 -26.09 4.75 14.72
N TRP A 104 -24.86 4.25 14.54
CA TRP A 104 -23.73 4.61 15.40
C TRP A 104 -23.29 6.05 15.19
N GLY A 105 -23.27 6.50 13.93
CA GLY A 105 -23.03 7.91 13.60
C GLY A 105 -24.07 8.82 14.23
N GLU A 106 -25.35 8.43 14.15
CA GLU A 106 -26.46 9.19 14.75
C GLU A 106 -26.29 9.35 16.28
N LYS A 107 -25.97 8.26 16.98
CA LYS A 107 -25.75 8.27 18.43
C LYS A 107 -24.59 9.16 18.83
N LEU A 108 -23.48 9.11 18.09
CA LEU A 108 -22.33 9.98 18.31
C LEU A 108 -22.72 11.45 18.11
N TRP A 109 -23.46 11.77 17.04
CA TRP A 109 -23.92 13.14 16.80
C TRP A 109 -24.81 13.67 17.92
N ILE A 110 -25.75 12.87 18.42
CA ILE A 110 -26.62 13.26 19.54
C ILE A 110 -25.79 13.52 20.80
N MET A 111 -24.88 12.61 21.15
CA MET A 111 -24.00 12.75 22.30
C MET A 111 -23.13 14.01 22.19
N HIS A 112 -22.46 14.21 21.04
CA HIS A 112 -21.60 15.36 20.82
C HIS A 112 -22.38 16.68 20.84
N ARG A 113 -23.60 16.71 20.30
CA ARG A 113 -24.47 17.89 20.36
C ARG A 113 -24.89 18.20 21.79
N GLN A 114 -25.23 17.21 22.61
CA GLN A 114 -25.55 17.40 24.02
C GLN A 114 -24.36 17.99 24.79
N MET A 115 -23.16 17.47 24.54
CA MET A 115 -21.92 18.01 25.11
C MET A 115 -21.65 19.44 24.61
N ALA A 116 -21.88 19.74 23.33
CA ALA A 116 -21.72 21.08 22.78
C ALA A 116 -22.65 22.11 23.44
N LEU A 117 -23.92 21.74 23.68
CA LEU A 117 -24.89 22.58 24.40
C LEU A 117 -24.47 22.83 25.85
N GLN A 118 -23.93 21.83 26.53
CA GLN A 118 -23.42 21.98 27.89
C GLN A 118 -22.15 22.83 27.91
N PHE A 119 -21.24 22.59 26.97
CA PHE A 119 -19.98 23.32 26.80
C PHE A 119 -20.21 24.81 26.53
N GLN A 120 -21.23 25.16 25.76
CA GLN A 120 -21.59 26.56 25.49
C GLN A 120 -21.97 27.32 26.78
N LYS A 121 -22.61 26.63 27.74
CA LYS A 121 -22.98 27.21 29.04
C LYS A 121 -21.78 27.31 29.97
N ASP A 122 -20.99 26.24 30.03
CA ASP A 122 -19.87 26.13 30.96
C ASP A 122 -18.70 27.03 30.55
N ARG A 123 -18.47 27.21 29.23
CA ARG A 123 -17.37 28.01 28.67
C ARG A 123 -17.86 28.91 27.52
N PRO A 124 -18.63 29.97 27.82
CA PRO A 124 -19.13 30.88 26.79
C PRO A 124 -17.99 31.48 25.95
N GLY A 125 -18.20 31.56 24.64
CA GLY A 125 -17.23 32.13 23.68
C GLY A 125 -16.11 31.16 23.22
N LYS A 126 -15.99 29.98 23.85
CA LYS A 126 -15.07 28.93 23.41
C LYS A 126 -15.74 28.01 22.39
N LYS A 127 -14.94 27.40 21.50
CA LYS A 127 -15.45 26.56 20.41
C LYS A 127 -15.20 25.07 20.65
N LEU A 128 -16.12 24.25 20.15
CA LEU A 128 -16.00 22.81 20.11
C LEU A 128 -15.92 22.35 18.66
N CYS A 129 -14.85 21.64 18.30
CA CYS A 129 -14.65 21.10 16.96
C CYS A 129 -14.97 19.60 16.95
N ILE A 130 -15.97 19.20 16.16
CA ILE A 130 -16.43 17.81 16.05
C ILE A 130 -16.11 17.30 14.64
N MET A 131 -15.44 16.17 14.54
CA MET A 131 -14.99 15.58 13.29
C MET A 131 -16.07 14.69 12.68
N ALA A 132 -16.37 14.94 11.40
CA ALA A 132 -17.20 14.11 10.55
C ALA A 132 -16.33 13.01 9.92
N TYR A 133 -15.99 11.98 10.70
CA TYR A 133 -15.04 10.91 10.34
C TYR A 133 -15.56 9.53 10.77
N GLY A 134 -15.17 8.48 10.03
CA GLY A 134 -15.66 7.13 10.24
C GLY A 134 -17.20 7.09 10.29
N PRO A 135 -17.83 6.66 11.41
CA PRO A 135 -19.29 6.59 11.53
C PRO A 135 -20.00 7.94 11.41
N THR A 136 -19.33 9.06 11.74
CA THR A 136 -19.92 10.41 11.68
C THR A 136 -19.69 11.10 10.33
N ARG A 137 -19.18 10.40 9.30
CA ARG A 137 -19.09 10.97 7.93
C ARG A 137 -20.44 11.37 7.37
N GLN A 138 -21.49 10.63 7.74
CA GLN A 138 -22.86 11.00 7.40
C GLN A 138 -23.34 12.04 8.43
N PRO A 139 -23.88 13.19 7.98
CA PRO A 139 -24.51 14.16 8.88
C PRO A 139 -25.67 13.54 9.69
N PRO A 140 -26.03 14.15 10.84
CA PRO A 140 -27.11 13.65 11.68
C PRO A 140 -28.46 13.70 10.97
N ARG A 141 -29.29 12.68 11.18
CA ARG A 141 -30.66 12.63 10.63
C ARG A 141 -31.68 13.29 11.54
N THR A 142 -31.41 13.33 12.84
CA THR A 142 -32.37 13.80 13.86
C THR A 142 -32.35 15.32 14.09
N PHE A 143 -31.33 16.03 13.60
CA PHE A 143 -31.23 17.48 13.73
C PHE A 143 -30.41 18.09 12.59
N GLN A 144 -30.68 19.35 12.27
CA GLN A 144 -29.91 20.12 11.28
C GLN A 144 -29.19 21.34 11.89
N ASP A 145 -29.58 21.73 13.11
CA ASP A 145 -29.06 22.91 13.79
C ASP A 145 -28.06 22.53 14.89
N PHE A 146 -26.82 22.99 14.70
CA PHE A 146 -25.76 22.85 15.68
C PHE A 146 -25.70 24.07 16.61
N PRO A 147 -25.27 23.88 17.88
CA PRO A 147 -25.04 24.98 18.81
C PRO A 147 -24.03 26.00 18.27
N GLU A 148 -24.14 27.26 18.70
CA GLU A 148 -23.35 28.38 18.14
C GLU A 148 -21.83 28.19 18.28
N ASN A 149 -21.40 27.46 19.31
CA ASN A 149 -19.99 27.16 19.57
C ASN A 149 -19.42 26.03 18.70
N THR A 150 -20.21 25.42 17.82
CA THR A 150 -19.82 24.20 17.11
C THR A 150 -19.15 24.48 15.78
N VAL A 151 -17.98 23.88 15.58
CA VAL A 151 -17.25 23.79 14.31
C VAL A 151 -17.25 22.33 13.87
N ILE A 152 -17.42 22.05 12.58
CA ILE A 152 -17.35 20.67 12.07
C ILE A 152 -16.07 20.47 11.24
N ASP A 153 -15.27 19.47 11.59
CA ASP A 153 -14.09 19.07 10.81
C ASP A 153 -14.44 17.99 9.80
N LEU A 154 -14.45 18.35 8.51
CA LEU A 154 -14.82 17.46 7.41
C LEU A 154 -13.64 16.56 7.02
N ALA A 155 -13.72 15.26 7.34
CA ALA A 155 -12.64 14.30 7.19
C ALA A 155 -13.09 13.01 6.46
N PRO A 156 -12.97 12.94 5.12
CA PRO A 156 -12.33 13.91 4.23
C PRO A 156 -13.24 15.06 3.80
N PHE A 157 -12.65 16.09 3.17
CA PHE A 157 -13.37 17.10 2.40
C PHE A 157 -13.30 16.84 0.90
N ASN A 158 -14.46 16.80 0.25
CA ASN A 158 -14.63 16.77 -1.20
C ASN A 158 -15.98 17.43 -1.58
N PRO A 159 -16.28 17.67 -2.87
CA PRO A 159 -17.53 18.31 -3.29
C PRO A 159 -18.81 17.57 -2.84
N GLU A 160 -18.79 16.23 -2.81
CA GLU A 160 -19.94 15.43 -2.37
C GLU A 160 -20.22 15.61 -0.87
N VAL A 161 -19.17 15.62 -0.05
CA VAL A 161 -19.26 15.90 1.38
C VAL A 161 -19.77 17.33 1.60
N ALA A 162 -19.24 18.32 0.88
CA ALA A 162 -19.69 19.69 0.99
C ALA A 162 -21.21 19.83 0.71
N GLU A 163 -21.71 19.20 -0.36
CA GLU A 163 -23.14 19.23 -0.69
C GLU A 163 -24.00 18.55 0.38
N LYS A 164 -23.55 17.43 0.97
CA LYS A 164 -24.27 16.76 2.07
C LYS A 164 -24.43 17.66 3.29
N TRP A 165 -23.47 18.53 3.56
CA TRP A 165 -23.49 19.43 4.71
C TRP A 165 -24.20 20.77 4.43
N ARG A 166 -24.50 21.10 3.16
CA ARG A 166 -25.18 22.35 2.76
C ARG A 166 -26.51 22.62 3.47
N PRO A 167 -27.37 21.61 3.78
CA PRO A 167 -28.62 21.84 4.51
C PRO A 167 -28.45 22.13 6.02
N TYR A 168 -27.25 22.00 6.57
CA TYR A 168 -27.02 22.05 8.02
C TYR A 168 -26.54 23.43 8.47
N GLN A 169 -27.06 23.90 9.60
CA GLN A 169 -26.62 25.15 10.22
C GLN A 169 -25.48 24.86 11.20
N VAL A 170 -24.26 25.25 10.81
CA VAL A 170 -23.04 25.12 11.61
C VAL A 170 -22.45 26.52 11.86
N PRO A 171 -22.91 27.25 12.90
CA PRO A 171 -22.54 28.66 13.07
C PRO A 171 -21.03 28.90 13.28
N GLY A 172 -20.32 27.95 13.89
CA GLY A 172 -18.87 28.04 14.06
C GLY A 172 -18.08 27.82 12.77
N GLY A 173 -18.73 27.35 11.70
CA GLY A 173 -18.15 27.05 10.39
C GLY A 173 -17.55 25.64 10.31
N PHE A 174 -16.73 25.44 9.28
CA PHE A 174 -16.13 24.14 8.99
C PHE A 174 -14.60 24.22 9.01
N THR A 175 -13.94 23.14 9.41
CA THR A 175 -12.54 22.86 9.08
C THR A 175 -12.48 21.65 8.15
N VAL A 176 -11.34 21.41 7.53
CA VAL A 176 -11.16 20.28 6.60
C VAL A 176 -9.93 19.48 6.92
N TYR A 177 -10.04 18.16 6.79
CA TYR A 177 -8.91 17.23 6.80
C TYR A 177 -8.62 16.77 5.38
N LEU A 178 -7.43 17.13 4.87
CA LEU A 178 -7.06 16.91 3.48
C LEU A 178 -6.04 15.80 3.31
N TYR A 179 -6.27 14.96 2.31
CA TYR A 179 -5.32 13.94 1.84
C TYR A 179 -4.70 14.37 0.50
N ASN A 180 -4.30 15.63 0.37
CA ASN A 180 -3.78 16.19 -0.90
C ASN A 180 -2.45 15.55 -1.30
N TRP A 181 -1.52 15.45 -0.34
CA TRP A 181 -0.18 14.89 -0.51
C TRP A 181 0.00 13.68 0.40
N GLY A 182 1.20 13.07 0.41
CA GLY A 182 1.45 11.85 1.17
C GLY A 182 1.98 10.70 0.34
N TRP A 183 3.09 10.11 0.78
CA TRP A 183 3.65 8.87 0.22
C TRP A 183 2.76 7.62 0.44
N TYR A 184 1.56 7.83 0.96
CA TYR A 184 0.50 6.85 1.06
C TYR A 184 -0.46 6.83 -0.15
N LYS A 185 -0.35 7.83 -1.06
CA LYS A 185 -1.12 7.95 -2.30
C LYS A 185 -0.51 7.12 -3.44
N PRO A 186 -1.23 6.86 -4.56
CA PRO A 186 -0.76 5.98 -5.63
C PRO A 186 0.58 6.38 -6.23
N GLU A 187 0.93 7.66 -6.21
CA GLU A 187 2.21 8.17 -6.71
C GLU A 187 3.39 7.91 -5.78
N GLY A 188 3.15 7.50 -4.53
CA GLY A 188 4.21 7.28 -3.54
C GLY A 188 5.07 8.53 -3.34
N PHE A 189 6.38 8.42 -3.52
CA PHE A 189 7.33 9.55 -3.47
C PHE A 189 7.49 10.30 -4.81
N LEU A 190 6.48 10.29 -5.68
CA LEU A 190 6.46 11.09 -6.92
C LEU A 190 5.47 12.27 -6.82
N PRO A 191 5.59 13.30 -7.69
CA PRO A 191 4.72 14.48 -7.66
C PRO A 191 3.23 14.12 -7.87
N LYS A 192 2.34 14.77 -7.11
CA LYS A 192 0.93 14.37 -6.97
C LYS A 192 -0.05 15.36 -7.58
N GLN A 193 0.05 16.63 -7.17
CA GLN A 193 -0.99 17.63 -7.44
C GLN A 193 -0.58 18.65 -8.50
N ASN A 194 -1.54 18.96 -9.37
CA ASN A 194 -1.44 20.04 -10.35
C ASN A 194 -2.06 21.35 -9.80
N TRP A 195 -1.83 22.45 -10.50
CA TRP A 195 -2.28 23.78 -10.07
C TRP A 195 -3.79 23.98 -10.23
N GLU A 196 -4.43 23.34 -11.22
CA GLU A 196 -5.87 23.39 -11.42
C GLU A 196 -6.62 22.79 -10.23
N PHE A 197 -6.17 21.63 -9.74
CA PHE A 197 -6.67 21.03 -8.50
C PHE A 197 -6.57 22.00 -7.32
N CYS A 198 -5.42 22.70 -7.19
CA CYS A 198 -5.19 23.66 -6.12
C CYS A 198 -6.19 24.83 -6.19
N VAL A 199 -6.43 25.37 -7.39
CA VAL A 199 -7.40 26.45 -7.61
C VAL A 199 -8.82 26.00 -7.27
N GLU A 200 -9.25 24.86 -7.81
CA GLU A 200 -10.60 24.34 -7.59
C GLU A 200 -10.86 24.08 -6.11
N GLN A 201 -9.90 23.46 -5.42
CA GLN A 201 -10.03 23.19 -4.00
C GLN A 201 -10.11 24.47 -3.17
N VAL A 202 -9.25 25.47 -3.45
CA VAL A 202 -9.30 26.75 -2.73
C VAL A 202 -10.63 27.46 -2.98
N LYS A 203 -11.13 27.50 -4.23
CA LYS A 203 -12.45 28.07 -4.52
C LYS A 203 -13.55 27.36 -3.74
N ALA A 204 -13.49 26.04 -3.63
CA ALA A 204 -14.42 25.28 -2.81
C ALA A 204 -14.33 25.66 -1.31
N PHE A 205 -13.14 25.95 -0.79
CA PHE A 205 -12.99 26.41 0.60
C PHE A 205 -13.67 27.76 0.85
N TYR A 206 -13.49 28.72 -0.05
CA TYR A 206 -14.14 30.02 0.05
C TYR A 206 -15.67 29.90 -0.06
N ALA A 207 -16.15 29.09 -1.01
CA ALA A 207 -17.59 28.85 -1.22
C ALA A 207 -18.26 28.18 -0.01
N ASN A 208 -17.54 27.34 0.73
CA ASN A 208 -18.06 26.58 1.88
C ASN A 208 -17.68 27.18 3.24
N ASN A 209 -17.15 28.41 3.27
CA ASN A 209 -16.79 29.12 4.50
C ASN A 209 -15.83 28.32 5.41
N ILE A 210 -14.88 27.59 4.82
CA ILE A 210 -13.87 26.81 5.54
C ILE A 210 -12.95 27.74 6.33
N LYS A 211 -12.73 27.44 7.62
CA LYS A 211 -12.01 28.26 8.59
C LYS A 211 -10.64 27.72 8.97
N GLY A 212 -10.37 26.46 8.68
CA GLY A 212 -9.13 25.80 9.07
C GLY A 212 -8.86 24.58 8.22
N ILE A 213 -7.58 24.28 8.04
CA ILE A 213 -7.12 23.18 7.22
C ILE A 213 -6.16 22.35 8.05
N TYR A 214 -6.53 21.10 8.28
CA TYR A 214 -5.59 20.04 8.61
C TYR A 214 -5.16 19.35 7.32
N ARG A 215 -3.87 19.06 7.20
CA ARG A 215 -3.30 18.38 6.04
C ARG A 215 -2.57 17.12 6.49
N CYS A 216 -2.88 16.00 5.84
CA CYS A 216 -2.14 14.76 5.99
C CYS A 216 -1.10 14.66 4.87
N GLY A 217 0.16 14.52 5.24
CA GLY A 217 1.28 14.75 4.32
C GLY A 217 1.55 16.25 4.13
N PHE A 218 2.30 16.58 3.07
CA PHE A 218 2.88 17.89 2.70
C PHE A 218 4.34 18.05 3.10
N GLY A 219 5.16 18.48 2.14
CA GLY A 219 6.58 18.75 2.34
C GLY A 219 7.46 17.51 2.12
N GLU A 220 6.96 16.52 1.40
CA GLU A 220 7.74 15.34 1.03
C GLU A 220 8.70 15.59 -0.13
N LEU A 221 8.35 16.54 -1.02
CA LEU A 221 9.06 16.84 -2.27
C LEU A 221 9.18 18.36 -2.46
N PHE A 222 9.95 19.05 -1.63
CA PHE A 222 10.10 20.51 -1.74
C PHE A 222 10.80 20.94 -3.03
N GLY A 223 11.65 20.09 -3.61
CA GLY A 223 12.26 20.33 -4.91
C GLY A 223 11.26 20.21 -6.06
N LEU A 224 10.62 19.06 -6.20
CA LEU A 224 9.71 18.75 -7.32
C LEU A 224 8.34 19.41 -7.20
N GLU A 225 7.78 19.53 -5.98
CA GLU A 225 6.44 20.10 -5.73
C GLU A 225 6.49 21.51 -5.10
N GLY A 226 7.68 22.07 -4.87
CA GLY A 226 7.89 23.40 -4.30
C GLY A 226 6.98 24.51 -4.85
N PRO A 227 6.89 24.73 -6.18
CA PRO A 227 5.99 25.75 -6.73
C PRO A 227 4.52 25.42 -6.51
N THR A 228 4.11 24.15 -6.55
CA THR A 228 2.73 23.74 -6.26
C THR A 228 2.36 24.07 -4.81
N TYR A 229 3.25 23.79 -3.85
CA TYR A 229 3.05 24.20 -2.45
C TYR A 229 2.96 25.72 -2.32
N TYR A 230 3.87 26.46 -2.97
CA TYR A 230 3.88 27.92 -2.95
C TYR A 230 2.57 28.51 -3.53
N ILE A 231 2.14 28.03 -4.69
CA ILE A 231 0.93 28.48 -5.38
C ILE A 231 -0.29 28.18 -4.53
N TRP A 232 -0.46 26.95 -4.03
CA TRP A 232 -1.61 26.60 -3.20
C TRP A 232 -1.70 27.48 -1.94
N CYS A 233 -0.58 27.69 -1.25
CA CYS A 233 -0.53 28.59 -0.10
C CYS A 233 -0.88 30.05 -0.46
N LYS A 234 -0.45 30.54 -1.63
CA LYS A 234 -0.80 31.91 -2.07
C LYS A 234 -2.26 32.04 -2.47
N LEU A 235 -2.83 31.00 -3.07
CA LEU A 235 -4.25 30.96 -3.40
C LEU A 235 -5.13 30.93 -2.15
N LEU A 236 -4.69 30.26 -1.07
CA LEU A 236 -5.38 30.33 0.23
C LEU A 236 -5.51 31.78 0.73
N ASP A 237 -4.48 32.62 0.55
CA ASP A 237 -4.54 34.06 0.87
C ASP A 237 -5.48 34.82 -0.07
N ASN A 238 -5.45 34.51 -1.38
CA ASN A 238 -6.32 35.14 -2.39
C ASN A 238 -6.53 34.20 -3.61
N PRO A 239 -7.76 33.69 -3.85
CA PRO A 239 -8.04 32.72 -4.90
C PRO A 239 -7.98 33.29 -6.32
N GLU A 240 -7.93 34.62 -6.48
CA GLU A 240 -7.92 35.32 -7.77
C GLU A 240 -6.49 35.61 -8.29
N LEU A 241 -5.46 35.14 -7.60
CA LEU A 241 -4.07 35.35 -8.03
C LEU A 241 -3.75 34.56 -9.31
N ASP A 242 -3.00 35.20 -10.22
CA ASP A 242 -2.54 34.58 -11.46
C ASP A 242 -1.41 33.59 -11.20
N ILE A 243 -1.68 32.30 -11.49
CA ILE A 243 -0.72 31.20 -11.33
C ILE A 243 0.57 31.42 -12.14
N ASN A 244 0.50 31.98 -13.34
CA ASN A 244 1.67 32.24 -14.16
C ASN A 244 2.59 33.27 -13.51
N VAL A 245 2.01 34.33 -12.95
CA VAL A 245 2.77 35.35 -12.22
C VAL A 245 3.40 34.75 -10.95
N LEU A 246 2.66 33.89 -10.23
CA LEU A 246 3.17 33.19 -9.06
C LEU A 246 4.33 32.25 -9.41
N LEU A 247 4.21 31.46 -10.48
CA LEU A 247 5.27 30.58 -10.96
C LEU A 247 6.52 31.37 -11.35
N GLN A 248 6.37 32.41 -12.18
CA GLN A 248 7.50 33.26 -12.59
C GLN A 248 8.19 33.92 -11.40
N LYS A 249 7.42 34.33 -10.39
CA LYS A 249 7.97 34.90 -9.15
C LYS A 249 8.74 33.84 -8.36
N TYR A 250 8.15 32.65 -8.17
CA TYR A 250 8.81 31.54 -7.51
C TYR A 250 10.13 31.18 -8.22
N CYS A 251 10.09 30.95 -9.53
CA CYS A 251 11.26 30.57 -10.32
C CYS A 251 12.38 31.61 -10.25
N ARG A 252 12.05 32.90 -10.40
CA ARG A 252 13.04 33.98 -10.27
C ARG A 252 13.68 34.04 -8.87
N GLN A 253 12.89 33.88 -7.82
CA GLN A 253 13.39 33.98 -6.45
C GLN A 253 14.16 32.73 -6.01
N ALA A 254 13.72 31.55 -6.43
CA ALA A 254 14.28 30.27 -6.04
C ALA A 254 15.49 29.84 -6.88
N PHE A 255 15.54 30.23 -8.16
CA PHE A 255 16.52 29.72 -9.13
C PHE A 255 17.33 30.80 -9.86
N GLY A 256 16.99 32.08 -9.70
CA GLY A 256 17.76 33.19 -10.25
C GLY A 256 17.97 33.07 -11.76
N ALA A 257 19.23 32.90 -12.19
CA ALA A 257 19.60 32.81 -13.60
C ALA A 257 18.99 31.61 -14.34
N ALA A 258 18.57 30.57 -13.61
CA ALA A 258 17.95 29.37 -14.15
C ALA A 258 16.41 29.44 -14.18
N ALA A 259 15.81 30.61 -13.92
CA ALA A 259 14.37 30.76 -13.77
C ALA A 259 13.58 30.31 -15.02
N GLU A 260 14.06 30.65 -16.23
CA GLU A 260 13.35 30.32 -17.46
C GLU A 260 13.31 28.80 -17.71
N GLU A 261 14.43 28.11 -17.52
CA GLU A 261 14.50 26.65 -17.61
C GLU A 261 13.60 26.00 -16.54
N MET A 262 13.62 26.52 -15.31
CA MET A 262 12.79 25.98 -14.24
C MET A 262 11.30 26.21 -14.46
N GLU A 263 10.89 27.32 -15.08
CA GLU A 263 9.51 27.51 -15.51
C GLU A 263 9.08 26.42 -16.51
N LYS A 264 9.93 26.08 -17.48
CA LYS A 264 9.67 24.99 -18.44
C LYS A 264 9.55 23.65 -17.72
N PHE A 265 10.47 23.35 -16.81
CA PHE A 265 10.48 22.11 -16.02
C PHE A 265 9.17 21.92 -15.25
N TYR A 266 8.75 22.94 -14.48
CA TYR A 266 7.55 22.84 -13.64
C TYR A 266 6.25 22.87 -14.44
N ARG A 267 6.22 23.55 -15.59
CA ARG A 267 5.07 23.48 -16.50
C ARG A 267 4.90 22.08 -17.07
N LEU A 268 5.98 21.47 -17.54
CA LEU A 268 5.94 20.08 -18.00
C LEU A 268 5.44 19.17 -16.87
N LEU A 269 6.00 19.29 -15.67
CA LEU A 269 5.57 18.50 -14.51
C LEU A 269 4.08 18.69 -14.19
N ASN A 270 3.58 19.93 -14.20
CA ASN A 270 2.17 20.24 -13.98
C ASN A 270 1.27 19.55 -15.02
N GLU A 271 1.62 19.63 -16.33
CA GLU A 271 0.86 18.95 -17.38
C GLU A 271 0.83 17.42 -17.19
N ARG A 272 1.94 16.82 -16.73
CA ARG A 272 1.96 15.38 -16.42
C ARG A 272 1.04 15.04 -15.26
N GLN A 273 0.98 15.86 -14.21
CA GLN A 273 0.15 15.63 -13.02
C GLN A 273 -1.37 15.72 -13.30
N LYS A 274 -1.78 16.30 -14.44
CA LYS A 274 -3.19 16.28 -14.89
C LYS A 274 -3.64 14.90 -15.37
N LEU A 275 -2.72 14.04 -15.78
CA LEU A 275 -3.04 12.71 -16.28
C LEU A 275 -3.42 11.77 -15.13
N GLN A 276 -4.55 11.08 -15.25
CA GLN A 276 -5.05 10.14 -14.25
C GLN A 276 -5.57 8.87 -14.92
N VAL A 277 -5.34 7.72 -14.29
CA VAL A 277 -5.90 6.42 -14.72
C VAL A 277 -7.28 6.18 -14.11
N SER A 278 -7.53 6.73 -12.93
CA SER A 278 -8.80 6.64 -12.21
C SER A 278 -9.13 8.00 -11.60
N THR A 279 -10.40 8.37 -11.64
CA THR A 279 -10.97 9.53 -10.95
C THR A 279 -11.70 9.11 -9.66
N VAL A 280 -11.73 7.81 -9.34
CA VAL A 280 -12.38 7.29 -8.13
C VAL A 280 -11.55 7.71 -6.93
N GLU A 281 -12.19 8.39 -5.98
CA GLU A 281 -11.56 8.80 -4.73
C GLU A 281 -11.25 7.57 -3.87
N ILE A 282 -10.08 7.59 -3.22
CA ILE A 282 -9.65 6.51 -2.34
C ILE A 282 -10.46 6.60 -1.04
N ASP A 283 -11.17 5.53 -0.69
CA ASP A 283 -11.74 5.41 0.65
C ASP A 283 -10.64 5.04 1.65
N TRP A 284 -10.14 6.04 2.37
CA TRP A 284 -9.12 5.87 3.40
C TRP A 284 -9.57 5.02 4.60
N ASN A 285 -10.85 4.62 4.65
CA ASN A 285 -11.41 3.71 5.64
C ASN A 285 -11.60 2.28 5.11
N ASP A 286 -11.22 1.98 3.87
CA ASP A 286 -11.32 0.63 3.31
C ASP A 286 -10.51 -0.36 4.16
N PRO A 287 -11.15 -1.36 4.79
CA PRO A 287 -10.44 -2.36 5.58
C PRO A 287 -9.36 -3.10 4.78
N ALA A 288 -9.54 -3.28 3.46
CA ALA A 288 -8.53 -3.91 2.63
C ALA A 288 -7.27 -3.04 2.52
N LEU A 289 -7.42 -1.73 2.36
CA LEU A 289 -6.32 -0.75 2.37
C LEU A 289 -5.60 -0.73 3.72
N LEU A 290 -6.35 -0.73 4.83
CA LEU A 290 -5.81 -0.62 6.19
C LEU A 290 -5.22 -1.92 6.75
N SER A 291 -5.60 -3.07 6.19
CA SER A 291 -5.08 -4.39 6.62
C SER A 291 -3.59 -4.59 6.34
N GLY A 292 -2.96 -3.67 5.62
CA GLY A 292 -1.60 -3.87 5.08
C GLY A 292 -1.56 -4.93 3.99
N ALA A 293 -2.71 -5.50 3.59
CA ALA A 293 -2.78 -6.39 2.45
C ALA A 293 -2.33 -5.64 1.19
N PRO A 294 -1.54 -6.29 0.33
CA PRO A 294 -1.10 -5.68 -0.92
C PRO A 294 -2.32 -5.26 -1.74
N GLN A 295 -2.40 -3.99 -2.14
CA GLN A 295 -3.44 -3.59 -3.07
C GLN A 295 -3.27 -4.37 -4.37
N ARG A 296 -4.37 -4.95 -4.84
CA ARG A 296 -4.38 -5.81 -6.03
C ARG A 296 -4.50 -5.01 -7.32
N ASP A 297 -4.86 -3.74 -7.20
CA ASP A 297 -5.05 -2.83 -8.32
C ASP A 297 -3.70 -2.21 -8.74
N PRO A 298 -3.22 -2.47 -9.98
CA PRO A 298 -1.98 -1.90 -10.49
C PRO A 298 -2.12 -0.42 -10.91
N ASN A 299 -3.23 0.25 -10.60
CA ASN A 299 -3.47 1.65 -10.97
C ASN A 299 -2.39 2.61 -10.49
N ASN A 300 -1.69 2.31 -9.39
CA ASN A 300 -0.54 3.10 -8.96
C ASN A 300 0.59 3.09 -10.00
N ILE A 301 1.05 1.91 -10.43
CA ILE A 301 2.08 1.73 -11.47
C ILE A 301 1.59 2.31 -12.80
N ARG A 302 0.33 2.07 -13.18
CA ARG A 302 -0.23 2.61 -14.42
C ARG A 302 -0.25 4.15 -14.41
N THR A 303 -0.59 4.76 -13.28
CA THR A 303 -0.64 6.22 -13.15
C THR A 303 0.75 6.81 -13.29
N ILE A 304 1.75 6.28 -12.58
CA ILE A 304 3.11 6.83 -12.66
C ILE A 304 3.75 6.58 -14.03
N MET A 305 3.48 5.44 -14.68
CA MET A 305 3.90 5.19 -16.08
C MET A 305 3.27 6.16 -17.06
N LEU A 306 1.96 6.43 -16.91
CA LEU A 306 1.26 7.39 -17.75
C LEU A 306 1.88 8.79 -17.58
N ARG A 307 2.21 9.19 -16.36
CA ARG A 307 2.78 10.52 -16.08
C ARG A 307 4.24 10.63 -16.50
N PHE A 308 5.04 9.58 -16.36
CA PHE A 308 6.49 9.64 -16.52
C PHE A 308 7.05 8.53 -17.43
N PRO A 309 6.64 8.47 -18.71
CA PRO A 309 7.31 7.60 -19.69
C PRO A 309 8.76 8.07 -19.92
N ASN A 310 9.62 7.18 -20.45
CA ASN A 310 11.06 7.45 -20.64
C ASN A 310 11.34 8.77 -21.36
N ALA A 311 10.57 9.12 -22.40
CA ALA A 311 10.74 10.37 -23.14
C ALA A 311 10.52 11.62 -22.26
N VAL A 312 9.51 11.58 -21.38
CA VAL A 312 9.21 12.70 -20.47
C VAL A 312 10.25 12.81 -19.36
N VAL A 313 10.73 11.68 -18.83
CA VAL A 313 11.81 11.68 -17.84
C VAL A 313 13.10 12.24 -18.43
N ALA A 314 13.43 11.88 -19.68
CA ALA A 314 14.56 12.43 -20.40
C ALA A 314 14.43 13.94 -20.61
N GLU A 315 13.28 14.41 -21.09
CA GLU A 315 13.01 15.84 -21.31
C GLU A 315 13.12 16.65 -20.00
N LEU A 316 12.52 16.18 -18.91
CA LEU A 316 12.68 16.80 -17.59
C LEU A 316 14.16 16.86 -17.15
N GLY A 317 14.91 15.79 -17.41
CA GLY A 317 16.33 15.71 -17.08
C GLY A 317 17.18 16.69 -17.88
N GLU A 318 16.91 16.84 -19.18
CA GLU A 318 17.58 17.80 -20.06
C GLU A 318 17.32 19.24 -19.63
N ILE A 319 16.06 19.58 -19.32
CA ILE A 319 15.71 20.92 -18.82
C ILE A 319 16.39 21.20 -17.49
N LEU A 320 16.38 20.24 -16.55
CA LEU A 320 17.03 20.41 -15.26
C LEU A 320 18.56 20.57 -15.39
N GLN A 321 19.19 19.78 -16.27
CA GLN A 321 20.62 19.92 -16.54
C GLN A 321 20.96 21.30 -17.15
N ALA A 322 20.12 21.80 -18.07
CA ALA A 322 20.29 23.13 -18.63
C ALA A 322 20.16 24.23 -17.54
N ALA A 323 19.19 24.08 -16.63
CA ALA A 323 19.01 24.98 -15.48
C ALA A 323 20.26 25.01 -14.56
N GLU A 324 20.83 23.85 -14.27
CA GLU A 324 22.03 23.74 -13.44
C GLU A 324 23.24 24.44 -14.07
N GLN A 325 23.39 24.36 -15.40
CA GLN A 325 24.47 25.03 -16.15
C GLN A 325 24.38 26.56 -16.13
N LYS A 326 23.20 27.14 -15.84
CA LYS A 326 23.04 28.59 -15.67
C LYS A 326 23.55 29.10 -14.32
N SER A 327 23.77 28.22 -13.36
CA SER A 327 24.15 28.58 -12.00
C SER A 327 25.67 28.40 -11.83
N THR A 328 26.35 29.40 -11.26
CA THR A 328 27.79 29.28 -10.93
C THR A 328 28.03 28.22 -9.85
N ALA A 329 27.09 28.09 -8.91
CA ALA A 329 27.01 27.02 -7.93
C ALA A 329 25.53 26.75 -7.60
N LEU A 330 25.17 25.48 -7.42
CA LEU A 330 23.80 25.11 -7.04
C LEU A 330 23.50 25.54 -5.60
N ASN A 331 22.36 26.22 -5.43
CA ASN A 331 21.79 26.50 -4.12
C ASN A 331 21.16 25.24 -3.49
N GLU A 332 20.75 25.31 -2.22
CA GLU A 332 20.23 24.14 -1.49
C GLU A 332 18.98 23.54 -2.15
N LEU A 333 18.05 24.39 -2.62
CA LEU A 333 16.84 23.92 -3.29
C LEU A 333 17.14 23.23 -4.62
N GLN A 334 18.11 23.72 -5.40
CA GLN A 334 18.56 23.07 -6.63
C GLN A 334 19.17 21.70 -6.36
N ARG A 335 19.99 21.57 -5.29
CA ARG A 335 20.56 20.27 -4.92
C ARG A 335 19.49 19.31 -4.40
N LEU A 336 18.51 19.82 -3.65
CA LEU A 336 17.36 19.04 -3.19
C LEU A 336 16.52 18.55 -4.38
N LEU A 337 16.19 19.45 -5.32
CA LEU A 337 15.50 19.11 -6.55
C LEU A 337 16.26 18.05 -7.35
N ARG A 338 17.59 18.16 -7.48
CA ARG A 338 18.40 17.12 -8.13
C ARG A 338 18.26 15.77 -7.43
N LEU A 339 18.37 15.73 -6.10
CA LEU A 339 18.21 14.49 -5.32
C LEU A 339 16.80 13.88 -5.50
N GLU A 340 15.75 14.68 -5.44
CA GLU A 340 14.38 14.22 -5.66
C GLU A 340 14.14 13.77 -7.12
N PHE A 341 14.73 14.46 -8.09
CA PHE A 341 14.67 14.10 -9.50
C PHE A 341 15.43 12.80 -9.79
N ASP A 342 16.58 12.57 -9.16
CA ASP A 342 17.34 11.33 -9.31
C ASP A 342 16.55 10.14 -8.76
N TYR A 343 15.82 10.31 -7.64
CA TYR A 343 14.87 9.31 -7.15
C TYR A 343 13.76 9.03 -8.19
N LEU A 344 13.15 10.08 -8.76
CA LEU A 344 12.13 9.95 -9.80
C LEU A 344 12.67 9.21 -11.02
N ASN A 345 13.85 9.61 -11.52
CA ASN A 345 14.47 9.04 -12.70
C ASN A 345 14.82 7.56 -12.51
N LEU A 346 15.48 7.20 -11.41
CA LEU A 346 15.86 5.81 -11.12
C LEU A 346 14.62 4.93 -10.93
N THR A 347 13.61 5.45 -10.24
CA THR A 347 12.35 4.73 -10.03
C THR A 347 11.62 4.52 -11.36
N MET A 348 11.44 5.57 -12.16
CA MET A 348 10.70 5.48 -13.42
C MET A 348 11.45 4.71 -14.49
N SER A 349 12.78 4.77 -14.54
CA SER A 349 13.60 3.92 -15.41
C SER A 349 13.31 2.44 -15.15
N ALA A 350 13.33 2.01 -13.89
CA ALA A 350 13.02 0.63 -13.53
C ALA A 350 11.55 0.27 -13.80
N VAL A 351 10.60 1.18 -13.55
CA VAL A 351 9.17 0.94 -13.84
C VAL A 351 8.91 0.77 -15.34
N ASN A 352 9.48 1.65 -16.16
CA ASN A 352 9.35 1.57 -17.61
C ASN A 352 10.07 0.33 -18.18
N GLN A 353 11.23 -0.04 -17.64
CA GLN A 353 11.92 -1.28 -18.01
C GLN A 353 11.14 -2.54 -17.59
N LEU A 354 10.45 -2.53 -16.44
CA LEU A 354 9.54 -3.61 -16.06
C LEU A 354 8.41 -3.78 -17.07
N ALA A 355 7.86 -2.68 -17.59
CA ALA A 355 6.85 -2.73 -18.63
C ALA A 355 7.37 -3.32 -19.95
N LEU A 356 8.60 -2.98 -20.34
CA LEU A 356 9.26 -3.57 -21.51
C LEU A 356 9.52 -5.07 -21.30
N MET A 357 10.08 -5.45 -20.14
CA MET A 357 10.34 -6.84 -19.78
C MET A 357 9.07 -7.69 -19.78
N ARG A 358 7.93 -7.14 -19.33
CA ARG A 358 6.62 -7.83 -19.40
C ARG A 358 6.22 -8.17 -20.84
N GLN A 359 6.51 -7.28 -21.79
CA GLN A 359 6.17 -7.47 -23.21
C GLN A 359 7.15 -8.42 -23.91
N SER A 360 8.45 -8.21 -23.71
CA SER A 360 9.50 -8.95 -24.42
C SER A 360 9.81 -10.32 -23.82
N ARG A 361 9.70 -10.42 -22.49
CA ARG A 361 10.05 -11.59 -21.67
C ARG A 361 11.43 -12.19 -21.98
N THR A 362 12.41 -11.35 -22.26
CA THR A 362 13.78 -11.77 -22.59
C THR A 362 14.71 -11.75 -21.37
N ALA A 363 15.76 -12.58 -21.41
CA ALA A 363 16.83 -12.57 -20.41
C ALA A 363 17.57 -11.22 -20.40
N GLU A 364 17.72 -10.57 -21.55
CA GLU A 364 18.36 -9.26 -21.68
C GLU A 364 17.58 -8.17 -20.93
N ASP A 365 16.25 -8.11 -21.12
CA ASP A 365 15.42 -7.12 -20.44
C ASP A 365 15.28 -7.40 -18.94
N SER A 366 15.32 -8.68 -18.54
CA SER A 366 15.42 -9.08 -17.14
C SER A 366 16.72 -8.57 -16.51
N ALA A 367 17.87 -8.74 -17.17
CA ALA A 367 19.16 -8.28 -16.68
C ALA A 367 19.21 -6.75 -16.57
N LYS A 368 18.71 -6.03 -17.61
CA LYS A 368 18.57 -4.57 -17.58
C LYS A 368 17.71 -4.09 -16.42
N LEU A 369 16.58 -4.74 -16.15
CA LEU A 369 15.73 -4.39 -15.02
C LEU A 369 16.46 -4.57 -13.68
N LEU A 370 17.15 -5.70 -13.48
CA LEU A 370 17.94 -5.95 -12.27
C LEU A 370 19.01 -4.88 -12.06
N ASP A 371 19.72 -4.49 -13.12
CA ASP A 371 20.72 -3.42 -13.05
C ASP A 371 20.13 -2.08 -12.62
N MET A 372 18.95 -1.72 -13.16
CA MET A 372 18.26 -0.49 -12.78
C MET A 372 17.77 -0.52 -11.33
N LEU A 373 17.26 -1.66 -10.86
CA LEU A 373 16.82 -1.84 -9.48
C LEU A 373 18.01 -1.77 -8.51
N ILE A 374 19.16 -2.34 -8.85
CA ILE A 374 20.39 -2.24 -8.05
C ILE A 374 20.84 -0.78 -7.96
N ARG A 375 20.89 -0.05 -9.08
CA ARG A 375 21.24 1.38 -9.07
C ARG A 375 20.30 2.20 -8.19
N ARG A 376 19.00 1.91 -8.24
CA ARG A 376 18.01 2.53 -7.35
C ARG A 376 18.29 2.20 -5.89
N GLU A 377 18.56 0.94 -5.57
CA GLU A 377 18.87 0.51 -4.21
C GLU A 377 20.15 1.17 -3.66
N ASP A 378 21.22 1.24 -4.47
CA ASP A 378 22.47 1.91 -4.12
C ASP A 378 22.24 3.41 -3.83
N PHE A 379 21.45 4.09 -4.66
CA PHE A 379 21.05 5.48 -4.43
C PHE A 379 20.30 5.64 -3.10
N LEU A 380 19.33 4.77 -2.81
CA LEU A 380 18.55 4.82 -1.57
C LEU A 380 19.38 4.56 -0.31
N GLN A 381 20.40 3.71 -0.42
CA GLN A 381 21.37 3.44 0.65
C GLN A 381 22.28 4.64 0.90
N ALA A 382 22.58 5.44 -0.13
CA ALA A 382 23.41 6.63 -0.03
C ALA A 382 22.69 7.86 0.56
N ILE A 383 21.35 7.86 0.64
CA ILE A 383 20.59 8.97 1.24
C ILE A 383 20.97 9.10 2.73
N PRO A 384 21.40 10.28 3.21
CA PRO A 384 21.78 10.46 4.60
C PRO A 384 20.60 10.23 5.56
N ARG A 385 20.91 9.64 6.71
CA ARG A 385 19.93 9.27 7.73
C ARG A 385 20.35 9.75 9.09
N ALA A 386 19.37 10.16 9.88
CA ALA A 386 19.58 10.48 11.27
C ALA A 386 19.60 9.23 12.14
N LYS A 387 19.92 9.39 13.44
CA LYS A 387 19.98 8.27 14.39
C LYS A 387 18.63 7.56 14.55
N SER A 388 17.54 8.30 14.34
CA SER A 388 16.18 7.77 14.26
C SER A 388 15.92 6.83 13.08
N GLY A 389 16.81 6.77 12.09
CA GLY A 389 16.66 5.97 10.86
C GLY A 389 15.92 6.70 9.72
N PHE A 390 15.33 7.86 10.01
CA PHE A 390 14.65 8.69 9.01
C PHE A 390 15.62 9.42 8.09
N ALA A 391 15.20 9.64 6.84
CA ALA A 391 15.96 10.37 5.84
C ALA A 391 15.98 11.88 6.13
N TYR A 392 17.18 12.45 6.21
CA TYR A 392 17.42 13.87 6.45
C TYR A 392 18.56 14.37 5.57
N TRP A 393 18.48 15.64 5.15
CA TRP A 393 19.45 16.24 4.23
C TRP A 393 20.91 16.10 4.69
N ASP A 394 21.17 16.30 5.98
CA ASP A 394 22.51 16.24 6.57
C ASP A 394 22.70 15.03 7.53
N GLY A 395 21.73 14.12 7.56
CA GLY A 395 21.74 12.97 8.47
C GLY A 395 21.61 13.34 9.95
N LYS A 396 21.04 14.52 10.29
CA LYS A 396 20.78 14.91 11.68
C LYS A 396 19.29 15.02 11.94
N ASP A 397 18.86 14.65 13.15
CA ASP A 397 17.44 14.64 13.54
C ASP A 397 16.78 16.04 13.55
N ASN A 398 17.58 17.10 13.45
CA ASN A 398 17.12 18.50 13.34
C ASN A 398 17.34 19.12 11.95
N GLY A 399 17.77 18.32 10.96
CA GLY A 399 17.97 18.76 9.58
C GLY A 399 16.67 18.90 8.79
N LEU A 400 16.79 19.27 7.51
CA LEU A 400 15.65 19.26 6.58
C LEU A 400 15.23 17.80 6.33
N PRO A 401 14.00 17.39 6.64
CA PRO A 401 13.53 16.04 6.35
C PRO A 401 13.46 15.79 4.85
N LEU A 402 13.90 14.61 4.43
CA LEU A 402 13.75 14.16 3.05
C LEU A 402 12.60 13.18 2.95
N PHE A 403 11.84 13.25 1.86
CA PHE A 403 10.80 12.29 1.56
C PHE A 403 9.83 12.07 2.75
N GLY A 404 9.43 13.15 3.42
CA GLY A 404 8.43 13.11 4.48
C GLY A 404 8.77 12.22 5.68
N TYR A 405 10.02 12.28 6.16
CA TYR A 405 10.50 11.48 7.32
C TYR A 405 10.37 9.97 7.10
N SER A 406 10.72 9.49 5.91
CA SER A 406 10.61 8.06 5.58
C SER A 406 11.84 7.25 5.99
N THR A 407 11.62 5.98 6.32
CA THR A 407 12.69 5.01 6.57
C THR A 407 13.22 4.44 5.25
N ALA A 408 14.29 3.64 5.32
CA ALA A 408 14.88 3.01 4.14
C ALA A 408 13.91 2.03 3.48
N GLU A 409 13.17 1.29 4.31
CA GLU A 409 12.22 0.28 3.92
C GLU A 409 11.04 0.90 3.17
N VAL A 410 10.50 2.02 3.70
CA VAL A 410 9.40 2.75 3.06
C VAL A 410 9.83 3.34 1.72
N LEU A 411 11.03 3.92 1.64
CA LEU A 411 11.58 4.43 0.37
C LEU A 411 11.84 3.31 -0.64
N LYS A 412 12.40 2.18 -0.19
CA LYS A 412 12.61 1.00 -1.04
C LYS A 412 11.28 0.50 -1.60
N ALA A 413 10.24 0.42 -0.76
CA ALA A 413 8.89 0.07 -1.14
C ALA A 413 8.19 1.15 -1.99
N GLY A 414 8.72 2.38 -2.06
CA GLY A 414 8.16 3.48 -2.85
C GLY A 414 6.98 4.22 -2.23
N GLY A 415 6.47 3.75 -1.08
CA GLY A 415 5.33 4.33 -0.36
C GLY A 415 4.66 3.33 0.59
N ARG A 416 3.49 3.70 1.14
CA ARG A 416 2.59 2.79 1.89
C ARG A 416 1.16 2.87 1.37
N LEU A 417 0.26 2.06 1.93
CA LEU A 417 -1.16 2.07 1.57
C LEU A 417 -1.31 1.86 0.05
N SER A 418 -1.69 2.88 -0.71
CA SER A 418 -1.86 2.81 -2.18
C SER A 418 -0.58 3.08 -2.99
N GLY A 419 0.46 3.64 -2.35
CA GLY A 419 1.73 4.00 -2.99
C GLY A 419 2.82 2.92 -3.17
N PRO A 420 2.78 1.70 -2.59
CA PRO A 420 3.89 0.77 -2.72
C PRO A 420 4.14 0.31 -4.17
N LEU A 421 5.41 0.37 -4.59
CA LEU A 421 5.94 -0.31 -5.76
C LEU A 421 6.12 -1.79 -5.43
N TYR A 422 5.33 -2.64 -6.07
CA TYR A 422 5.32 -4.08 -5.83
C TYR A 422 6.57 -4.78 -6.38
N ALA A 423 6.61 -6.11 -6.26
CA ALA A 423 7.63 -6.93 -6.88
C ALA A 423 7.88 -6.53 -8.36
N PRO A 424 9.13 -6.38 -8.79
CA PRO A 424 10.37 -6.76 -8.07
C PRO A 424 11.02 -5.64 -7.22
N PHE A 425 10.38 -4.49 -7.01
CA PHE A 425 11.03 -3.31 -6.39
C PHE A 425 11.43 -3.49 -4.92
N ASN A 426 10.77 -4.40 -4.21
CA ASN A 426 11.01 -4.71 -2.81
C ASN A 426 11.80 -6.01 -2.60
N TRP A 427 12.36 -6.59 -3.65
CA TRP A 427 13.17 -7.81 -3.60
C TRP A 427 14.64 -7.53 -3.24
N ASP A 428 15.38 -8.59 -2.91
CA ASP A 428 16.84 -8.54 -2.83
C ASP A 428 17.42 -8.78 -4.23
N VAL A 429 17.46 -7.71 -5.02
CA VAL A 429 17.88 -7.77 -6.42
C VAL A 429 19.37 -8.05 -6.57
N LYS A 430 20.19 -7.73 -5.56
CA LYS A 430 21.62 -8.06 -5.51
C LYS A 430 21.81 -9.58 -5.35
N TRP A 431 21.07 -10.19 -4.43
CA TRP A 431 21.07 -11.65 -4.27
C TRP A 431 20.57 -12.36 -5.53
N ILE A 432 19.48 -11.88 -6.14
CA ILE A 432 18.94 -12.43 -7.40
C ILE A 432 19.99 -12.40 -8.51
N LYS A 433 20.69 -11.27 -8.66
CA LYS A 433 21.75 -11.11 -9.66
C LYS A 433 22.98 -11.99 -9.35
N GLN A 434 23.38 -12.10 -8.07
CA GLN A 434 24.50 -12.96 -7.66
C GLN A 434 24.27 -14.44 -7.99
N HIS A 435 23.01 -14.89 -8.00
CA HIS A 435 22.62 -16.27 -8.31
C HIS A 435 22.20 -16.48 -9.77
N ASP A 436 22.42 -15.50 -10.65
CA ASP A 436 22.08 -15.53 -12.08
C ASP A 436 20.61 -15.90 -12.35
N ILE A 437 19.70 -15.36 -11.52
CA ILE A 437 18.27 -15.68 -11.62
C ILE A 437 17.59 -14.71 -12.57
N GLN A 438 17.08 -15.25 -13.68
CA GLN A 438 16.20 -14.52 -14.59
C GLN A 438 14.82 -14.29 -13.96
N LEU A 439 14.28 -13.09 -14.14
CA LEU A 439 12.98 -12.70 -13.57
C LEU A 439 11.81 -13.31 -14.33
N CYS A 440 11.95 -13.51 -15.65
CA CYS A 440 10.93 -14.07 -16.53
C CYS A 440 11.56 -14.80 -17.72
N GLY A 441 10.75 -15.58 -18.43
CA GLY A 441 11.18 -16.28 -19.65
C GLY A 441 12.16 -17.42 -19.34
N ARG A 442 12.03 -18.03 -18.16
CA ARG A 442 13.01 -18.97 -17.63
C ARG A 442 12.93 -20.30 -18.36
N SER A 443 14.08 -20.96 -18.49
CA SER A 443 14.20 -22.29 -19.08
C SER A 443 15.01 -23.20 -18.18
N VAL A 444 14.64 -24.47 -18.10
CA VAL A 444 15.38 -25.52 -17.38
C VAL A 444 15.54 -26.74 -18.28
N VAL A 445 16.76 -27.26 -18.33
CA VAL A 445 17.12 -28.43 -19.14
C VAL A 445 17.20 -29.66 -18.22
N THR A 446 16.50 -30.74 -18.56
CA THR A 446 16.59 -32.00 -17.80
C THR A 446 18.00 -32.57 -17.85
N ASN A 447 18.39 -33.31 -16.81
CA ASN A 447 19.68 -34.00 -16.73
C ASN A 447 20.92 -33.09 -16.73
N SER A 448 20.74 -31.76 -16.75
CA SER A 448 21.83 -30.78 -16.67
C SER A 448 22.51 -30.71 -15.29
N GLY A 449 21.82 -31.19 -14.24
CA GLY A 449 22.25 -31.00 -12.85
C GLY A 449 22.15 -29.57 -12.35
N GLN A 450 21.73 -28.61 -13.19
CA GLN A 450 21.65 -27.20 -12.81
C GLN A 450 20.47 -26.95 -11.87
N MET A 451 20.77 -26.40 -10.69
CA MET A 451 19.76 -25.96 -9.74
C MET A 451 19.13 -24.63 -10.16
N GLN A 452 17.82 -24.57 -10.05
CA GLN A 452 16.96 -23.44 -10.39
C GLN A 452 16.33 -22.88 -9.12
N TYR A 453 16.54 -21.59 -8.84
CA TYR A 453 15.94 -20.93 -7.68
C TYR A 453 14.50 -20.48 -7.92
N LEU A 454 13.65 -20.56 -6.92
CA LEU A 454 12.33 -19.92 -6.92
C LEU A 454 12.45 -18.48 -6.40
N LEU A 455 11.65 -17.57 -6.97
CA LEU A 455 11.52 -16.18 -6.56
C LEU A 455 10.33 -16.03 -5.58
N PRO A 456 10.34 -15.06 -4.65
CA PRO A 456 9.20 -14.82 -3.77
C PRO A 456 7.91 -14.52 -4.54
N ALA A 457 6.81 -15.15 -4.13
CA ALA A 457 5.54 -15.05 -4.84
C ALA A 457 4.63 -13.90 -4.35
N TYR A 458 4.77 -13.47 -3.09
CA TYR A 458 3.90 -12.44 -2.48
C TYR A 458 4.63 -11.14 -2.13
N TYR A 459 3.78 -10.10 -2.04
CA TYR A 459 4.04 -8.69 -2.30
C TYR A 459 4.60 -7.88 -1.13
N TYR A 460 4.54 -8.38 0.10
CA TYR A 460 4.83 -7.58 1.28
C TYR A 460 5.20 -8.52 2.42
N ILE A 461 6.48 -8.62 2.73
CA ILE A 461 6.94 -9.30 3.94
C ILE A 461 8.10 -8.48 4.50
N ASP A 462 7.89 -7.98 5.71
CA ASP A 462 8.93 -7.50 6.60
C ASP A 462 10.04 -8.56 6.67
N ALA A 463 11.28 -8.13 6.40
CA ALA A 463 12.51 -8.94 6.33
C ALA A 463 12.76 -9.77 5.05
N PRO A 464 13.04 -9.12 3.90
CA PRO A 464 13.65 -9.76 2.72
C PRO A 464 14.88 -10.63 3.08
N ALA A 465 15.67 -10.19 4.06
CA ALA A 465 16.87 -10.91 4.51
C ALA A 465 16.58 -12.34 5.03
N GLU A 466 15.43 -12.57 5.65
CA GLU A 466 15.05 -13.93 6.09
C GLU A 466 14.56 -14.80 4.91
N VAL A 467 13.98 -14.19 3.88
CA VAL A 467 13.44 -14.90 2.72
C VAL A 467 14.57 -15.43 1.83
N TYR A 468 15.57 -14.60 1.53
CA TYR A 468 16.66 -14.98 0.63
C TYR A 468 17.79 -15.75 1.35
N GLY A 469 18.00 -15.52 2.66
CA GLY A 469 19.09 -16.15 3.41
C GLY A 469 18.72 -17.34 4.31
N ARG A 470 17.43 -17.68 4.47
CA ARG A 470 17.00 -18.81 5.32
C ARG A 470 15.94 -19.73 4.70
N ARG A 471 15.31 -19.31 3.61
CA ARG A 471 14.13 -19.98 3.02
C ARG A 471 14.24 -20.11 1.50
N ALA A 472 15.45 -20.02 0.95
CA ALA A 472 15.67 -20.21 -0.48
C ALA A 472 15.23 -21.63 -0.88
N VAL A 473 14.44 -21.72 -1.94
CA VAL A 473 13.93 -22.97 -2.50
C VAL A 473 14.53 -23.13 -3.87
N ARG A 474 15.17 -24.26 -4.14
CA ARG A 474 15.78 -24.58 -5.43
C ARG A 474 15.42 -25.98 -5.89
N PHE A 475 15.41 -26.20 -7.19
CA PHE A 475 15.14 -27.51 -7.76
C PHE A 475 15.98 -27.81 -8.99
N SER A 476 16.14 -29.08 -9.32
CA SER A 476 16.65 -29.53 -10.61
C SER A 476 15.69 -30.55 -11.23
N CYS A 477 15.76 -30.71 -12.54
CA CYS A 477 14.95 -31.67 -13.29
C CYS A 477 15.83 -32.75 -13.93
N ALA A 478 15.38 -33.99 -13.89
CA ALA A 478 15.99 -35.14 -14.55
C ALA A 478 14.93 -36.00 -15.23
N TRP A 479 15.28 -36.71 -16.30
CA TRP A 479 14.33 -37.43 -17.14
C TRP A 479 14.98 -38.68 -17.76
N ASP A 480 14.24 -39.79 -17.83
CA ASP A 480 14.69 -41.09 -18.36
C ASP A 480 13.71 -41.72 -19.37
N ASN A 481 13.04 -40.91 -20.18
CA ASN A 481 11.94 -41.24 -21.12
C ASN A 481 10.57 -41.50 -20.47
N ASP A 482 10.52 -42.17 -19.33
CA ASP A 482 9.26 -42.57 -18.70
C ASP A 482 8.86 -41.66 -17.53
N THR A 483 9.84 -41.13 -16.79
CA THR A 483 9.56 -40.35 -15.59
C THR A 483 10.29 -39.02 -15.62
N LEU A 484 9.58 -37.93 -15.33
CA LEU A 484 10.20 -36.67 -14.93
C LEU A 484 10.43 -36.68 -13.43
N ARG A 485 11.68 -36.46 -13.02
CA ARG A 485 12.11 -36.31 -11.63
C ARG A 485 12.45 -34.86 -11.34
N ILE A 486 11.86 -34.32 -10.28
CA ILE A 486 12.18 -32.97 -9.79
C ILE A 486 12.75 -33.13 -8.40
N VAL A 487 14.04 -32.84 -8.24
CA VAL A 487 14.71 -32.83 -6.95
C VAL A 487 14.60 -31.43 -6.38
N LEU A 488 13.95 -31.29 -5.23
CA LEU A 488 13.80 -30.05 -4.50
C LEU A 488 14.78 -30.01 -3.33
N LEU A 489 15.49 -28.90 -3.18
CA LEU A 489 16.27 -28.54 -1.99
C LEU A 489 15.72 -27.27 -1.38
N ARG A 490 15.74 -27.21 -0.05
CA ARG A 490 15.38 -26.01 0.72
C ARG A 490 16.32 -25.87 1.90
N GLU A 491 16.79 -24.65 2.12
CA GLU A 491 17.43 -24.28 3.39
C GLU A 491 16.38 -24.26 4.51
N ASN A 492 16.67 -24.93 5.62
CA ASN A 492 15.83 -25.05 6.80
C ASN A 492 16.68 -24.79 8.06
N SER A 493 17.10 -23.53 8.23
CA SER A 493 17.93 -23.09 9.37
C SER A 493 17.23 -23.16 10.74
N ALA A 494 15.95 -23.55 10.79
CA ALA A 494 15.16 -23.81 12.00
C ALA A 494 14.50 -25.20 11.89
N GLU A 495 14.23 -25.87 13.01
CA GLU A 495 13.52 -27.17 13.07
C GLU A 495 12.02 -27.04 12.71
N GLU A 496 11.68 -26.38 11.60
CA GLU A 496 10.31 -26.20 11.12
C GLU A 496 9.76 -27.53 10.56
N ASP A 497 8.57 -27.94 11.01
CA ASP A 497 7.83 -29.04 10.37
C ASP A 497 7.33 -28.62 8.99
N CYS A 498 8.00 -29.14 7.96
CA CYS A 498 7.68 -28.84 6.57
C CYS A 498 6.55 -29.71 5.99
N SER A 499 6.03 -30.69 6.72
CA SER A 499 5.08 -31.69 6.19
C SER A 499 3.75 -31.11 5.67
N SER A 500 3.39 -29.90 6.12
CA SER A 500 2.21 -29.13 5.69
C SER A 500 2.46 -28.29 4.43
N HIS A 501 3.74 -28.12 4.04
CA HIS A 501 4.14 -27.27 2.92
C HIS A 501 3.71 -27.90 1.60
N ASN A 502 3.28 -27.04 0.68
CA ASN A 502 2.68 -27.39 -0.59
C ASN A 502 3.71 -27.30 -1.72
N LEU A 503 3.72 -28.32 -2.59
CA LEU A 503 4.57 -28.42 -3.78
C LEU A 503 3.68 -28.50 -5.02
N TYR A 504 3.61 -27.43 -5.82
CA TYR A 504 2.70 -27.33 -6.95
C TYR A 504 3.49 -27.33 -8.25
N VAL A 505 3.39 -28.42 -9.01
CA VAL A 505 4.00 -28.54 -10.33
C VAL A 505 2.93 -28.29 -11.39
N TYR A 506 3.27 -27.46 -12.38
CA TYR A 506 2.49 -27.29 -13.58
C TYR A 506 3.34 -27.71 -14.78
N LEU A 507 2.82 -28.61 -15.60
CA LEU A 507 3.58 -29.21 -16.69
C LEU A 507 2.65 -29.56 -17.84
N GLY A 508 3.06 -29.33 -19.08
CA GLY A 508 2.41 -29.93 -20.24
C GLY A 508 2.95 -29.43 -21.59
N PRO A 509 2.66 -30.16 -22.68
CA PRO A 509 3.19 -29.84 -24.01
C PRO A 509 2.61 -28.54 -24.60
N ASN A 510 1.41 -28.16 -24.17
CA ASN A 510 0.75 -26.93 -24.59
C ASN A 510 -0.22 -26.46 -23.48
N GLN A 511 -0.89 -25.31 -23.68
CA GLN A 511 -1.77 -24.73 -22.65
C GLN A 511 -2.94 -25.65 -22.29
N LYS A 512 -3.59 -26.25 -23.30
CA LYS A 512 -4.77 -27.12 -23.12
C LYS A 512 -4.41 -28.41 -22.36
N ASP A 513 -3.23 -28.95 -22.63
CA ASP A 513 -2.73 -30.19 -22.04
C ASP A 513 -1.82 -29.95 -20.82
N THR A 514 -1.83 -28.73 -20.26
CA THR A 514 -1.12 -28.43 -19.01
C THR A 514 -1.86 -29.05 -17.83
N LEU A 515 -1.17 -29.88 -17.08
CA LEU A 515 -1.64 -30.48 -15.84
C LEU A 515 -1.18 -29.66 -14.63
N PHE A 516 -2.02 -29.61 -13.60
CA PHE A 516 -1.67 -29.15 -12.26
C PHE A 516 -1.56 -30.36 -11.33
N LEU A 517 -0.40 -30.52 -10.72
CA LEU A 517 -0.04 -31.63 -9.84
C LEU A 517 0.34 -31.06 -8.45
N PRO A 518 -0.61 -30.98 -7.50
CA PRO A 518 -0.29 -30.58 -6.14
C PRO A 518 0.21 -31.75 -5.31
N GLY A 519 1.31 -31.55 -4.59
CA GLY A 519 1.85 -32.44 -3.59
C GLY A 519 2.10 -31.70 -2.27
N ARG A 520 2.65 -32.43 -1.29
CA ARG A 520 3.13 -31.87 -0.02
C ARG A 520 4.57 -32.28 0.22
N PHE A 521 5.30 -31.54 1.04
CA PHE A 521 6.66 -31.89 1.46
C PHE A 521 6.63 -33.05 2.49
N LYS A 522 6.07 -34.19 2.09
CA LYS A 522 6.03 -35.45 2.83
C LYS A 522 5.78 -36.61 1.86
N ASN A 523 6.07 -37.83 2.29
CA ASN A 523 5.74 -39.02 1.52
C ASN A 523 4.25 -39.06 1.18
N GLY A 524 3.90 -39.10 -0.12
CA GLY A 524 2.51 -39.08 -0.56
C GLY A 524 2.35 -38.98 -2.07
N GLY A 525 1.12 -39.17 -2.55
CA GLY A 525 0.78 -39.04 -3.96
C GLY A 525 0.42 -37.62 -4.38
N MET A 526 0.50 -37.34 -5.68
CA MET A 526 0.11 -36.07 -6.30
C MET A 526 -1.12 -36.28 -7.20
N PRO A 527 -2.32 -35.82 -6.80
CA PRO A 527 -3.52 -35.88 -7.62
C PRO A 527 -3.38 -35.14 -8.95
N LYS A 528 -4.08 -35.64 -9.97
CA LYS A 528 -4.10 -35.06 -11.32
C LYS A 528 -5.23 -34.06 -11.50
N TYR A 529 -4.89 -32.81 -11.80
CA TYR A 529 -5.85 -31.81 -12.24
C TYR A 529 -5.59 -31.40 -13.69
N VAL A 530 -6.65 -31.26 -14.47
CA VAL A 530 -6.61 -30.77 -15.86
C VAL A 530 -7.13 -29.34 -15.94
N LEU A 531 -6.66 -28.57 -16.91
CA LEU A 531 -7.16 -27.23 -17.16
C LEU A 531 -8.64 -27.28 -17.58
N GLU A 532 -9.49 -26.60 -16.83
CA GLU A 532 -10.94 -26.48 -17.09
C GLU A 532 -11.26 -25.14 -17.78
N LYS A 533 -10.63 -24.06 -17.32
CA LYS A 533 -10.72 -22.73 -17.92
C LYS A 533 -9.38 -22.03 -17.83
N THR A 534 -8.99 -21.38 -18.90
CA THR A 534 -7.90 -20.39 -18.91
C THR A 534 -8.30 -19.16 -18.10
N ASN A 535 -7.31 -18.35 -17.71
CA ASN A 535 -7.52 -17.06 -17.06
C ASN A 535 -8.48 -16.15 -17.86
N VAL A 536 -8.38 -16.16 -19.19
CA VAL A 536 -9.27 -15.38 -20.08
C VAL A 536 -10.71 -15.89 -19.98
N GLU A 537 -10.92 -17.21 -20.08
CA GLU A 537 -12.24 -17.83 -19.94
C GLU A 537 -12.82 -17.68 -18.52
N ASN A 538 -11.94 -17.50 -17.52
CA ASN A 538 -12.28 -17.26 -16.13
C ASN A 538 -12.29 -15.77 -15.76
N GLN A 539 -12.51 -14.87 -16.74
CA GLN A 539 -12.72 -13.43 -16.53
C GLN A 539 -11.56 -12.72 -15.77
N GLY A 540 -10.32 -13.18 -15.95
CA GLY A 540 -9.17 -12.60 -15.26
C GLY A 540 -8.97 -13.08 -13.82
N LEU A 541 -9.68 -14.13 -13.38
CA LEU A 541 -9.55 -14.73 -12.03
C LEU A 541 -8.55 -15.89 -11.96
N GLY A 542 -7.81 -16.10 -13.04
CA GLY A 542 -6.72 -17.05 -13.17
C GLY A 542 -7.16 -18.41 -13.69
N ASP A 543 -6.19 -19.23 -14.07
CA ASP A 543 -6.44 -20.58 -14.59
C ASP A 543 -7.20 -21.42 -13.54
N LEU A 544 -8.23 -22.13 -14.00
CA LEU A 544 -9.07 -23.02 -13.20
C LEU A 544 -8.77 -24.46 -13.58
N TYR A 545 -8.44 -25.27 -12.59
CA TYR A 545 -8.10 -26.66 -12.75
C TYR A 545 -9.09 -27.57 -12.02
N LYS A 546 -9.45 -28.69 -12.64
CA LYS A 546 -10.41 -29.67 -12.11
C LYS A 546 -9.76 -31.01 -11.84
N LEU A 547 -10.07 -31.62 -10.70
CA LEU A 547 -9.60 -32.94 -10.31
C LEU A 547 -10.19 -34.00 -11.26
N THR A 548 -9.36 -34.90 -11.78
CA THR A 548 -9.78 -35.89 -12.80
C THR A 548 -9.51 -37.35 -12.44
N GLY A 549 -8.90 -37.65 -11.29
CA GLY A 549 -8.62 -39.03 -10.94
C GLY A 549 -7.73 -39.20 -9.70
N PRO A 550 -7.24 -40.42 -9.44
CA PRO A 550 -6.35 -40.72 -8.32
C PRO A 550 -4.98 -40.04 -8.49
N SER A 551 -4.16 -40.09 -7.43
CA SER A 551 -2.78 -39.61 -7.47
C SER A 551 -1.96 -40.34 -8.51
N VAL A 552 -1.27 -39.58 -9.36
CA VAL A 552 -0.44 -40.09 -10.46
C VAL A 552 1.04 -39.82 -10.26
N GLY A 553 1.40 -38.72 -9.59
CA GLY A 553 2.77 -38.45 -9.17
C GLY A 553 3.02 -38.92 -7.75
N LYS A 554 4.29 -38.92 -7.34
CA LYS A 554 4.73 -39.27 -5.98
C LYS A 554 5.72 -38.24 -5.46
N VAL A 555 5.61 -37.93 -4.17
CA VAL A 555 6.64 -37.20 -3.42
C VAL A 555 7.30 -38.16 -2.43
N THR A 556 8.64 -38.13 -2.40
CA THR A 556 9.46 -38.87 -1.43
C THR A 556 10.31 -37.88 -0.62
N VAL A 557 10.26 -37.98 0.71
CA VAL A 557 11.00 -37.13 1.66
C VAL A 557 11.71 -38.02 2.68
N PRO A 558 13.05 -37.88 2.86
CA PRO A 558 13.95 -37.04 2.07
C PRO A 558 14.13 -37.56 0.63
N ALA A 559 14.68 -36.74 -0.27
CA ALA A 559 15.04 -37.18 -1.61
C ALA A 559 16.17 -38.24 -1.55
N PRO A 560 15.98 -39.45 -2.12
CA PRO A 560 17.03 -40.48 -2.09
C PRO A 560 18.26 -40.07 -2.90
N GLY A 561 19.46 -40.36 -2.38
CA GLY A 561 20.73 -40.18 -3.12
C GLY A 561 21.17 -38.73 -3.31
N VAL A 562 20.59 -37.79 -2.57
CA VAL A 562 20.94 -36.37 -2.62
C VAL A 562 21.85 -36.01 -1.45
N GLU A 563 23.00 -35.40 -1.71
CA GLU A 563 23.89 -34.86 -0.69
C GLU A 563 23.35 -33.51 -0.18
N LEU A 564 23.23 -33.36 1.15
CA LEU A 564 22.66 -32.17 1.79
C LEU A 564 23.72 -31.39 2.55
N GLN A 565 23.72 -30.07 2.41
CA GLN A 565 24.48 -29.19 3.27
C GLN A 565 23.81 -29.10 4.67
N PRO A 566 24.57 -28.73 5.72
CA PRO A 566 24.01 -28.53 7.05
C PRO A 566 22.80 -27.58 7.04
N GLY A 567 21.67 -28.06 7.57
CA GLY A 567 20.43 -27.31 7.60
C GLY A 567 19.57 -27.42 6.34
N GLU A 568 19.96 -28.20 5.33
CA GLU A 568 19.10 -28.46 4.16
C GLU A 568 18.14 -29.62 4.36
N ILE A 569 17.00 -29.52 3.70
CA ILE A 569 16.02 -30.61 3.53
C ILE A 569 15.73 -30.81 2.05
N SER A 570 15.32 -32.03 1.69
CA SER A 570 15.05 -32.39 0.29
C SER A 570 13.75 -33.15 0.09
N ALA A 571 13.20 -33.03 -1.11
CA ALA A 571 12.08 -33.84 -1.59
C ALA A 571 12.32 -34.25 -3.04
N LEU A 572 11.98 -35.50 -3.38
CA LEU A 572 11.96 -35.99 -4.75
C LEU A 572 10.52 -36.07 -5.22
N ILE A 573 10.20 -35.40 -6.31
CA ILE A 573 8.93 -35.53 -7.03
C ILE A 573 9.16 -36.41 -8.25
N GLU A 574 8.33 -37.43 -8.43
CA GLU A 574 8.33 -38.31 -9.60
C GLU A 574 6.99 -38.20 -10.32
N ILE A 575 7.02 -37.83 -11.60
CA ILE A 575 5.85 -37.65 -12.46
C ILE A 575 5.97 -38.62 -13.63
N PRO A 576 5.14 -39.66 -13.70
CA PRO A 576 5.08 -40.55 -14.85
C PRO A 576 4.58 -39.79 -16.08
N LEU A 577 5.22 -39.96 -17.23
CA LEU A 577 4.95 -39.19 -18.44
C LEU A 577 3.82 -39.76 -19.30
N GLU A 578 3.39 -41.00 -19.05
CA GLU A 578 2.24 -41.63 -19.70
C GLU A 578 0.90 -40.96 -19.35
N ILE A 579 0.87 -40.06 -18.36
CA ILE A 579 -0.32 -39.32 -17.99
C ILE A 579 -0.64 -38.17 -18.96
N PHE A 580 0.30 -37.84 -19.85
CA PHE A 580 0.17 -36.82 -20.89
C PHE A 580 -0.28 -37.45 -22.21
N PRO A 581 -0.84 -36.65 -23.15
CA PRO A 581 -1.30 -37.17 -24.45
C PRO A 581 -0.20 -37.84 -25.29
N ALA A 582 1.05 -37.42 -25.12
CA ALA A 582 2.22 -38.01 -25.74
C ALA A 582 3.42 -37.90 -24.79
N LYS A 583 4.37 -38.84 -24.93
CA LYS A 583 5.67 -38.77 -24.25
C LYS A 583 6.57 -37.74 -24.93
N PRO A 584 7.37 -36.98 -24.17
CA PRO A 584 8.30 -36.01 -24.74
C PRO A 584 9.43 -36.71 -25.50
N GLN A 585 9.90 -36.06 -26.56
CA GLN A 585 11.10 -36.44 -27.29
C GLN A 585 12.33 -35.64 -26.83
N VAL A 586 13.53 -36.16 -27.10
CA VAL A 586 14.78 -35.41 -26.89
C VAL A 586 14.73 -34.12 -27.71
N GLY A 587 15.05 -33.00 -27.07
CA GLY A 587 14.98 -31.65 -27.63
C GLY A 587 13.60 -30.98 -27.49
N GLU A 588 12.55 -31.71 -27.11
CA GLU A 588 11.21 -31.15 -26.98
C GLU A 588 11.12 -30.18 -25.80
N GLN A 589 10.26 -29.18 -25.93
CA GLN A 589 10.06 -28.10 -24.96
C GLN A 589 8.62 -28.08 -24.49
N TRP A 590 8.41 -28.25 -23.18
CA TRP A 590 7.10 -28.19 -22.56
C TRP A 590 6.97 -26.97 -21.67
N ARG A 591 5.73 -26.54 -21.45
CA ARG A 591 5.39 -25.51 -20.48
C ARG A 591 5.66 -26.05 -19.08
N PHE A 592 6.35 -25.27 -18.26
CA PHE A 592 6.68 -25.67 -16.91
C PHE A 592 6.58 -24.50 -15.93
N ASN A 593 6.04 -24.77 -14.75
CA ASN A 593 6.15 -23.89 -13.60
C ASN A 593 6.17 -24.69 -12.31
N PHE A 594 6.82 -24.14 -11.28
CA PHE A 594 6.90 -24.76 -9.97
C PHE A 594 6.65 -23.72 -8.88
N PHE A 595 5.74 -24.04 -7.97
CA PHE A 595 5.32 -23.16 -6.89
C PHE A 595 5.39 -23.88 -5.55
N TYR A 596 6.02 -23.21 -4.58
CA TYR A 596 6.15 -23.66 -3.21
C TYR A 596 5.33 -22.76 -2.28
N ARG A 597 4.64 -23.34 -1.31
CA ARG A 597 3.88 -22.59 -0.30
C ARG A 597 3.91 -23.24 1.07
N SER A 598 4.33 -22.48 2.07
CA SER A 598 4.03 -22.68 3.48
C SER A 598 3.06 -21.60 4.00
N ASP A 599 2.78 -21.63 5.30
CA ASP A 599 2.01 -20.57 5.96
C ASP A 599 2.81 -19.26 6.04
N ALA A 600 4.13 -19.35 6.22
CA ALA A 600 5.03 -18.21 6.38
C ALA A 600 5.64 -17.69 5.06
N TYR A 601 5.72 -18.53 4.01
CA TYR A 601 6.46 -18.19 2.80
C TYR A 601 5.88 -18.81 1.53
N ARG A 602 6.01 -18.12 0.40
CA ARG A 602 5.53 -18.58 -0.90
C ARG A 602 6.54 -18.18 -1.97
N ALA A 603 6.88 -19.10 -2.85
CA ALA A 603 7.87 -18.90 -3.90
C ALA A 603 7.41 -19.53 -5.21
N ILE A 604 7.84 -18.98 -6.35
CA ILE A 604 7.48 -19.44 -7.68
C ILE A 604 8.67 -19.36 -8.63
N TRP A 605 8.79 -20.32 -9.55
CA TRP A 605 9.88 -20.34 -10.52
C TRP A 605 9.64 -19.31 -11.64
N GLU A 606 8.55 -19.45 -12.39
CA GLU A 606 8.13 -18.44 -13.37
C GLU A 606 6.96 -17.62 -12.80
N ARG A 607 7.17 -16.33 -12.60
CA ARG A 607 6.16 -15.42 -12.06
C ARG A 607 5.43 -14.68 -13.18
N ASN A 608 4.10 -14.63 -13.10
CA ASN A 608 3.35 -13.67 -13.92
C ASN A 608 3.47 -12.25 -13.34
N TYR A 609 3.99 -11.31 -14.12
CA TYR A 609 4.10 -9.90 -13.74
C TYR A 609 2.92 -9.04 -14.21
N ASP A 610 2.02 -9.56 -15.05
CA ASP A 610 0.91 -8.81 -15.66
C ASP A 610 -0.31 -8.66 -14.73
N HIS A 611 -0.07 -8.39 -13.45
CA HIS A 611 -1.07 -8.34 -12.37
C HIS A 611 -2.51 -8.03 -12.81
N VAL A 612 -3.38 -9.02 -12.65
CA VAL A 612 -4.84 -8.88 -12.61
C VAL A 612 -5.31 -9.35 -11.23
N ASN A 613 -6.44 -8.84 -10.76
CA ASN A 613 -6.94 -8.72 -9.39
C ASN A 613 -7.09 -9.99 -8.49
N HIS A 614 -6.41 -11.11 -8.74
CA HIS A 614 -6.67 -12.39 -8.08
C HIS A 614 -5.41 -13.19 -7.68
N TYR A 615 -5.52 -13.99 -6.61
CA TYR A 615 -4.42 -14.78 -6.03
C TYR A 615 -3.94 -15.95 -6.92
N ARG A 616 -4.66 -16.28 -7.98
CA ARG A 616 -4.29 -17.33 -8.93
C ARG A 616 -3.38 -16.80 -10.05
N ASN A 617 -3.62 -15.57 -10.49
CA ASN A 617 -3.01 -14.96 -11.67
C ASN A 617 -1.49 -14.97 -11.69
N PHE A 618 -0.83 -14.84 -10.53
CA PHE A 618 0.63 -14.82 -10.49
C PHE A 618 1.27 -16.14 -10.93
N LYS A 619 0.50 -17.24 -10.99
CA LYS A 619 0.95 -18.59 -11.38
C LYS A 619 0.71 -18.92 -12.85
N ASP A 620 -0.10 -18.13 -13.55
CA ASP A 620 -0.58 -18.45 -14.91
C ASP A 620 0.42 -18.03 -16.00
N CYS A 621 1.69 -17.93 -15.62
CA CYS A 621 2.81 -17.71 -16.52
C CYS A 621 3.76 -18.90 -16.41
N PHE A 622 4.33 -19.30 -17.54
CA PHE A 622 5.08 -20.54 -17.65
C PHE A 622 6.42 -20.25 -18.31
N GLY A 623 7.46 -20.90 -17.77
CA GLY A 623 8.74 -21.03 -18.43
C GLY A 623 8.76 -22.32 -19.25
N THR A 624 9.96 -22.74 -19.62
CA THR A 624 10.18 -23.90 -20.48
C THR A 624 10.95 -25.00 -19.76
N LEU A 625 10.46 -26.23 -19.82
CA LEU A 625 11.24 -27.43 -19.51
C LEU A 625 11.68 -28.06 -20.84
N GLN A 626 12.99 -28.19 -21.03
CA GLN A 626 13.56 -28.84 -22.20
C GLN A 626 14.03 -30.25 -21.84
N PHE A 627 13.55 -31.24 -22.58
CA PHE A 627 13.93 -32.64 -22.41
C PHE A 627 15.22 -32.92 -23.16
N GLN A 628 16.26 -33.36 -22.43
CA GLN A 628 17.59 -33.73 -22.92
C GLN A 628 18.07 -35.00 -22.24
#